data_AF-A0AAX6HWG2-F1
#
_entry.id   AF-A0AAX6HWG2-F1
#
_cell.length_a   1.000
_cell.length_b   1.000
_cell.length_c   1.000
_cell.angle_alpha   90.00
_cell.angle_beta   90.00
_cell.angle_gamma   90.00
#
_symmetry.space_group_name_H-M   'P 1'
#
loop_
_entity.id
_entity.type
_entity.pdbx_description
1 polymer ?
#
loop_
_entity_poly.entity_id
_entity_poly.type
_entity_poly.pdbx_seq_one_letter_code
_entity_poly.pdbx_strand_id
1 'polypeptide(L)'
;MSIMGHRIKIMPYSTFRLNLSVTSPYNADFDGDEMNMHVPQSFETRAEVLELMMVPKCIVSPQANRPVMGIVQDTLLGCRKITKRDTFIEKDVFMNILMWWEDFDGKIPAPTILKPRPLWTGKQVFNLIIPKQINLIRFSAWHSESESGFLTPGDTQVRIEKGELLTGTLCKKTLGTGTGSLIHVIWEEVGPDSARKFLGHTQWLVNYWLLQNAFSIGIGDTIADAATMEKINETISKAKNDVKDLIKSAQDKQLEAEPGRTMMESFENRVNQVLNKARDDAGSSAQKSLSESNNLKAMVTAGSKGSFINISQMTACVGQQNVEGKRIPYGFIGRTLPHFTKDDYGPESRGFVENSYLRGLTPQEFFFHAMGGREGLIDTAVKTSETGYIQRRLVKAMEDIMVKYDGTVRNSLGDVIQFLYGEDGMDAVWIESQKLDSLKVKKKEFNNLYKYEFDDDNWNPSYMLPEHVEDLKTIREFRNVFDAEVQKLEADRFQLGSEIATTGDNTWPMPVNLKRLIWNAQKTFKVDLRRPSDMHPMEIVEAVDKLQERLKVVPGDDFLSMEAQKNATLFFNILLRSTFASKRVLKEYRLTREAFEWVIGEIESRFLQSLVAPGEMIGWLLHSPLVNRPLR
;
A
#
# COMPACT_ATOMS: atom_id res chain seq x y z
N MET A 1 14.03 -8.70 -6.29
CA MET A 1 13.96 -9.04 -7.73
C MET A 1 15.02 -8.27 -8.50
N SER A 2 16.23 -8.83 -8.67
CA SER A 2 17.35 -8.17 -9.38
C SER A 2 17.81 -8.92 -10.64
N ILE A 3 17.27 -10.12 -10.89
CA ILE A 3 17.47 -10.91 -12.11
C ILE A 3 16.08 -11.35 -12.55
N MET A 4 15.69 -11.02 -13.78
CA MET A 4 14.38 -11.36 -14.34
C MET A 4 14.53 -11.61 -15.84
N GLY A 5 13.70 -12.49 -16.38
CA GLY A 5 13.63 -12.81 -17.80
C GLY A 5 12.95 -11.71 -18.61
N HIS A 6 13.55 -11.32 -19.73
CA HIS A 6 13.03 -10.35 -20.69
C HIS A 6 12.92 -10.96 -22.09
N ARG A 7 12.00 -10.43 -22.89
CA ARG A 7 11.94 -10.73 -24.33
C ARG A 7 12.85 -9.76 -25.08
N ILE A 8 13.77 -10.30 -25.88
CA ILE A 8 14.69 -9.50 -26.69
C ILE A 8 13.91 -8.77 -27.79
N LYS A 9 14.13 -7.46 -27.91
CA LYS A 9 13.70 -6.64 -29.04
C LYS A 9 14.92 -5.93 -29.60
N ILE A 10 15.30 -6.28 -30.82
CA ILE A 10 16.45 -5.68 -31.51
C ILE A 10 16.10 -4.24 -31.87
N MET A 11 16.94 -3.30 -31.46
CA MET A 11 16.80 -1.87 -31.72
C MET A 11 18.15 -1.30 -32.14
N PRO A 12 18.18 -0.18 -32.89
CA PRO A 12 19.42 0.53 -33.18
C PRO A 12 20.05 1.07 -31.89
N TYR A 13 21.30 1.56 -32.02
CA TYR A 13 22.14 2.14 -30.96
C TYR A 13 22.73 1.11 -29.96
N SER A 14 23.67 1.55 -29.14
CA SER A 14 24.53 0.68 -28.31
C SER A 14 24.13 0.62 -26.83
N THR A 15 22.85 0.82 -26.49
CA THR A 15 22.38 0.84 -25.10
C THR A 15 21.23 -0.14 -24.89
N PHE A 16 21.20 -0.79 -23.71
CA PHE A 16 20.02 -1.53 -23.31
C PHE A 16 18.85 -0.58 -23.05
N ARG A 17 17.65 -1.03 -23.42
CA ARG A 17 16.41 -0.27 -23.24
C ARG A 17 15.43 -1.16 -22.50
N LEU A 18 14.93 -0.66 -21.36
CA LEU A 18 13.95 -1.33 -20.54
C LEU A 18 12.76 -0.40 -20.26
N ASN A 19 11.65 -0.99 -19.86
CA ASN A 19 10.45 -0.25 -19.48
C ASN A 19 10.64 0.45 -18.13
N LEU A 20 10.15 1.69 -18.00
CA LEU A 20 10.29 2.52 -16.78
C LEU A 20 9.70 1.87 -15.52
N SER A 21 8.64 1.06 -15.62
CA SER A 21 8.07 0.37 -14.46
C SER A 21 8.99 -0.72 -13.89
N VAL A 22 9.98 -1.17 -14.66
CA VAL A 22 10.96 -2.20 -14.25
C VAL A 22 12.21 -1.57 -13.62
N THR A 23 12.36 -0.25 -13.62
CA THR A 23 13.51 0.40 -12.95
C THR A 23 13.47 0.23 -11.44
N SER A 24 12.26 0.22 -10.85
CA SER A 24 12.06 0.06 -9.40
C SER A 24 12.62 -1.26 -8.83
N PRO A 25 12.32 -2.44 -9.40
CA PRO A 25 12.91 -3.69 -8.90
C PRO A 25 14.43 -3.75 -9.08
N TYR A 26 14.98 -3.21 -10.18
CA TYR A 26 16.42 -3.15 -10.44
C TYR A 26 17.16 -2.06 -9.65
N ASN A 27 16.44 -1.07 -9.12
CA ASN A 27 17.00 0.13 -8.52
C ASN A 27 17.97 0.86 -9.46
N ALA A 28 17.52 1.09 -10.70
CA ALA A 28 18.28 1.78 -11.77
C ALA A 28 17.70 3.18 -12.04
N ASP A 29 18.54 4.17 -12.36
CA ASP A 29 18.16 5.57 -12.57
C ASP A 29 18.76 6.26 -13.82
N PHE A 30 19.37 5.49 -14.73
CA PHE A 30 19.79 5.91 -16.09
C PHE A 30 20.80 7.08 -16.15
N ASP A 31 21.53 7.34 -15.07
CA ASP A 31 22.57 8.37 -15.01
C ASP A 31 23.97 7.87 -15.42
N GLY A 32 24.06 6.60 -15.84
CA GLY A 32 25.32 5.91 -16.20
C GLY A 32 25.32 4.41 -15.89
N ASP A 33 24.21 3.87 -15.36
CA ASP A 33 24.07 2.45 -15.02
C ASP A 33 24.42 1.49 -16.16
N GLU A 34 25.16 0.43 -15.81
CA GLU A 34 25.43 -0.72 -16.66
C GLU A 34 24.66 -1.95 -16.17
N MET A 35 24.14 -2.75 -17.10
CA MET A 35 23.42 -3.98 -16.80
C MET A 35 24.01 -5.14 -17.59
N ASN A 36 24.10 -6.32 -16.96
CA ASN A 36 24.56 -7.54 -17.62
C ASN A 36 23.38 -8.29 -18.26
N MET A 37 23.62 -8.89 -19.43
CA MET A 37 22.67 -9.76 -20.10
C MET A 37 23.26 -11.15 -20.25
N HIS A 38 22.49 -12.16 -19.84
CA HIS A 38 22.84 -13.57 -19.99
C HIS A 38 21.81 -14.24 -20.91
N VAL A 39 22.29 -14.97 -21.93
CA VAL A 39 21.43 -15.64 -22.91
C VAL A 39 21.36 -17.13 -22.59
N PRO A 40 20.20 -17.70 -22.24
CA PRO A 40 20.05 -19.13 -21.99
C PRO A 40 20.33 -19.91 -23.29
N GLN A 41 21.17 -20.94 -23.19
CA GLN A 41 21.63 -21.71 -24.35
C GLN A 41 20.78 -22.95 -24.63
N SER A 42 20.25 -23.61 -23.58
CA SER A 42 19.41 -24.81 -23.73
C SER A 42 17.92 -24.47 -23.79
N PHE A 43 17.13 -25.32 -24.45
CA PHE A 43 15.67 -25.15 -24.49
C PHE A 43 15.03 -25.28 -23.10
N GLU A 44 15.57 -26.15 -22.25
CA GLU A 44 15.11 -26.34 -20.87
C GLU A 44 15.34 -25.10 -20.01
N THR A 45 16.55 -24.53 -20.02
CA THR A 45 16.83 -23.27 -19.29
C THR A 45 16.01 -22.11 -19.84
N ARG A 46 15.78 -22.07 -21.16
CA ARG A 46 14.87 -21.08 -21.74
C ARG A 46 13.43 -21.24 -21.24
N ALA A 47 12.93 -22.47 -21.11
CA ALA A 47 11.60 -22.74 -20.56
C ALA A 47 11.52 -22.35 -19.07
N GLU A 48 12.55 -22.67 -18.29
CA GLU A 48 12.67 -22.25 -16.89
C GLU A 48 12.62 -20.72 -16.76
N VAL A 49 13.37 -19.99 -17.60
CA VAL A 49 13.35 -18.53 -17.61
C VAL A 49 11.95 -18.00 -17.92
N LEU A 50 11.29 -18.57 -18.93
CA LEU A 50 9.95 -18.19 -19.38
C LEU A 50 8.88 -18.44 -18.32
N GLU A 51 8.96 -19.57 -17.63
CA GLU A 51 7.91 -20.01 -16.72
C GLU A 51 8.12 -19.57 -15.26
N LEU A 52 9.34 -19.29 -14.81
CA LEU A 52 9.58 -18.93 -13.40
C LEU A 52 9.94 -17.45 -13.21
N MET A 53 10.88 -16.92 -14.00
CA MET A 53 11.51 -15.62 -13.72
C MET A 53 11.13 -14.51 -14.70
N MET A 54 10.19 -14.74 -15.62
CA MET A 54 9.72 -13.68 -16.51
C MET A 54 9.14 -12.50 -15.73
N VAL A 55 9.50 -11.29 -16.17
CA VAL A 55 9.08 -10.03 -15.53
C VAL A 55 7.60 -9.97 -15.12
N PRO A 56 6.61 -10.39 -15.95
CA PRO A 56 5.19 -10.37 -15.56
C PRO A 56 4.85 -11.25 -14.35
N LYS A 57 5.54 -12.38 -14.19
CA LYS A 57 5.36 -13.29 -13.04
C LYS A 57 5.99 -12.72 -11.77
N CYS A 58 7.01 -11.88 -11.91
CA CYS A 58 7.69 -11.21 -10.80
C CYS A 58 7.14 -9.80 -10.46
N ILE A 59 5.94 -9.44 -10.93
CA ILE A 59 5.32 -8.14 -10.61
C ILE A 59 5.03 -8.04 -9.11
N VAL A 60 4.48 -9.10 -8.52
CA VAL A 60 4.24 -9.23 -7.07
C VAL A 60 5.40 -9.99 -6.45
N SER A 61 5.86 -9.51 -5.29
CA SER A 61 7.00 -10.09 -4.58
C SER A 61 6.54 -10.73 -3.28
N PRO A 62 6.99 -11.95 -2.96
CA PRO A 62 6.70 -12.61 -1.68
C PRO A 62 7.32 -11.84 -0.49
N GLN A 63 8.22 -10.89 -0.76
CA GLN A 63 8.90 -10.10 0.26
C GLN A 63 7.97 -9.25 1.14
N ALA A 64 6.89 -8.72 0.58
CA ALA A 64 5.99 -7.85 1.31
C ALA A 64 4.56 -7.97 0.79
N ASN A 65 4.30 -9.08 0.09
CA ASN A 65 2.97 -9.48 -0.37
C ASN A 65 2.31 -8.32 -1.14
N ARG A 66 3.12 -7.68 -2.00
CA ARG A 66 2.77 -6.45 -2.72
C ARG A 66 3.55 -6.32 -4.03
N PRO A 67 3.05 -5.53 -5.00
CA PRO A 67 3.76 -5.29 -6.24
C PRO A 67 5.09 -4.59 -5.99
N VAL A 68 6.15 -5.01 -6.68
CA VAL A 68 7.44 -4.30 -6.75
C VAL A 68 7.55 -3.40 -7.98
N MET A 69 6.67 -3.59 -8.96
CA MET A 69 6.54 -2.76 -10.15
C MET A 69 5.28 -1.91 -10.05
N GLY A 70 5.39 -0.64 -10.46
CA GLY A 70 4.31 0.34 -10.41
C GLY A 70 4.44 1.36 -11.53
N ILE A 71 3.43 2.20 -11.70
CA ILE A 71 3.56 3.40 -12.54
C ILE A 71 4.39 4.43 -11.78
N VAL A 72 5.42 4.96 -12.42
CA VAL A 72 6.42 5.87 -11.81
C VAL A 72 6.60 7.14 -12.64
N GLN A 73 7.28 8.14 -12.05
CA GLN A 73 7.73 9.36 -12.72
C GLN A 73 6.64 10.07 -13.54
N ASP A 74 6.92 10.38 -14.81
CA ASP A 74 6.08 11.19 -15.70
C ASP A 74 4.71 10.56 -15.94
N THR A 75 4.67 9.24 -16.15
CA THR A 75 3.40 8.53 -16.33
C THR A 75 2.55 8.66 -15.06
N LEU A 76 3.13 8.57 -13.86
CA LEU A 76 2.36 8.70 -12.62
C LEU A 76 1.80 10.12 -12.44
N LEU A 77 2.60 11.13 -12.77
CA LEU A 77 2.16 12.53 -12.79
C LEU A 77 1.04 12.74 -13.82
N GLY A 78 1.22 12.22 -15.03
CA GLY A 78 0.25 12.27 -16.11
C GLY A 78 -1.07 11.60 -15.70
N CYS A 79 -1.02 10.43 -15.05
CA CYS A 79 -2.20 9.73 -14.53
C CYS A 79 -3.01 10.61 -13.58
N ARG A 80 -2.36 11.35 -12.68
CA ARG A 80 -3.06 12.29 -11.79
C ARG A 80 -3.70 13.42 -12.59
N LYS A 81 -2.95 14.07 -13.49
CA LYS A 81 -3.46 15.24 -14.24
C LYS A 81 -4.59 14.85 -15.19
N ILE A 82 -4.47 13.74 -15.90
CA ILE A 82 -5.48 13.28 -16.84
C ILE A 82 -6.78 12.83 -16.13
N THR A 83 -6.68 12.26 -14.92
CA THR A 83 -7.86 11.76 -14.18
C THR A 83 -8.58 12.82 -13.35
N LYS A 84 -8.12 14.08 -13.32
CA LYS A 84 -8.88 15.18 -12.70
C LYS A 84 -10.24 15.37 -13.36
N ARG A 85 -11.24 15.85 -12.61
CA ARG A 85 -12.60 16.11 -13.12
C ARG A 85 -12.63 17.14 -14.24
N ASP A 86 -11.78 18.15 -14.15
CA ASP A 86 -11.75 19.28 -15.09
C ASP A 86 -11.01 18.96 -16.39
N THR A 87 -10.42 17.77 -16.51
CA THR A 87 -9.65 17.37 -17.68
C THR A 87 -10.56 16.75 -18.74
N PHE A 88 -10.83 17.52 -19.78
CA PHE A 88 -11.55 17.08 -20.97
C PHE A 88 -10.59 16.89 -22.16
N ILE A 89 -10.89 15.89 -22.99
CA ILE A 89 -10.12 15.52 -24.17
C ILE A 89 -11.03 15.67 -25.39
N GLU A 90 -10.55 16.41 -26.38
CA GLU A 90 -11.24 16.62 -27.66
C GLU A 90 -11.17 15.36 -28.55
N LYS A 91 -12.06 15.28 -29.53
CA LYS A 91 -12.27 14.07 -30.34
C LYS A 91 -11.00 13.62 -31.07
N ASP A 92 -10.29 14.57 -31.67
CA ASP A 92 -9.05 14.37 -32.41
C ASP A 92 -7.94 13.82 -31.52
N VAL A 93 -7.71 14.45 -30.35
CA VAL A 93 -6.71 13.99 -29.38
C VAL A 93 -7.09 12.62 -28.82
N PHE A 94 -8.37 12.40 -28.52
CA PHE A 94 -8.87 11.11 -28.02
C PHE A 94 -8.67 9.99 -29.05
N MET A 95 -8.98 10.23 -30.32
CA MET A 95 -8.74 9.27 -31.40
C MET A 95 -7.25 8.96 -31.55
N ASN A 96 -6.38 9.96 -31.45
CA ASN A 96 -4.93 9.73 -31.49
C ASN A 96 -4.44 8.91 -30.29
N ILE A 97 -4.99 9.13 -29.09
CA ILE A 97 -4.71 8.29 -27.92
C ILE A 97 -5.13 6.84 -28.22
N LEU A 98 -6.32 6.61 -28.77
CA LEU A 98 -6.79 5.26 -29.12
C LEU A 98 -5.88 4.53 -30.11
N MET A 99 -5.21 5.25 -31.02
CA MET A 99 -4.26 4.63 -31.96
C MET A 99 -3.05 3.97 -31.28
N TRP A 100 -2.71 4.38 -30.06
CA TRP A 100 -1.61 3.77 -29.29
C TRP A 100 -2.03 2.53 -28.51
N TRP A 101 -3.33 2.20 -28.48
CA TRP A 101 -3.83 1.04 -27.78
C TRP A 101 -3.79 -0.20 -28.68
N GLU A 102 -2.93 -1.18 -28.33
CA GLU A 102 -2.73 -2.40 -29.14
C GLU A 102 -4.00 -3.27 -29.24
N ASP A 103 -4.81 -3.32 -28.18
CA ASP A 103 -6.02 -4.16 -28.11
C ASP A 103 -7.31 -3.39 -28.49
N PHE A 104 -7.20 -2.31 -29.29
CA PHE A 104 -8.37 -1.51 -29.68
C PHE A 104 -9.34 -2.33 -30.54
N ASP A 105 -10.60 -2.42 -30.09
CA ASP A 105 -11.67 -3.21 -30.71
C ASP A 105 -12.38 -2.47 -31.87
N GLY A 106 -11.89 -1.29 -32.27
CA GLY A 106 -12.50 -0.45 -33.29
C GLY A 106 -13.71 0.36 -32.80
N LYS A 107 -14.13 0.19 -31.53
CA LYS A 107 -15.32 0.85 -30.99
C LYS A 107 -14.92 2.03 -30.12
N ILE A 108 -15.24 3.23 -30.61
CA ILE A 108 -15.02 4.45 -29.85
C ILE A 108 -16.11 4.56 -28.78
N PRO A 109 -15.76 4.69 -27.48
CA PRO A 109 -16.75 4.89 -26.43
C PRO A 109 -17.50 6.20 -26.62
N ALA A 110 -18.76 6.23 -26.19
CA ALA A 110 -19.55 7.46 -26.23
C ALA A 110 -18.90 8.56 -25.36
N PRO A 111 -18.84 9.82 -25.86
CA PRO A 111 -18.31 10.93 -25.08
C PRO A 111 -19.16 11.17 -23.83
N THR A 112 -18.54 11.58 -22.72
CA THR A 112 -19.26 11.93 -21.49
C THR A 112 -20.19 13.13 -21.72
N ILE A 113 -19.73 14.11 -22.51
CA ILE A 113 -20.50 15.30 -22.87
C ILE A 113 -20.78 15.25 -24.37
N LEU A 114 -22.06 15.26 -24.76
CA LEU A 114 -22.45 15.27 -26.18
C LEU A 114 -22.67 16.68 -26.75
N LYS A 115 -23.19 17.60 -25.94
CA LYS A 115 -23.48 19.00 -26.33
C LYS A 115 -22.77 19.95 -25.35
N PRO A 116 -22.24 21.11 -25.80
CA PRO A 116 -22.30 21.67 -27.16
C PRO A 116 -21.35 20.98 -28.17
N ARG A 117 -20.29 20.32 -27.68
CA ARG A 117 -19.33 19.56 -28.49
C ARG A 117 -19.00 18.23 -27.80
N PRO A 118 -18.63 17.17 -28.55
CA PRO A 118 -18.30 15.89 -27.97
C PRO A 118 -16.98 15.95 -27.20
N LEU A 119 -17.02 15.73 -25.89
CA LEU A 119 -15.85 15.71 -25.02
C LEU A 119 -15.77 14.40 -24.23
N TRP A 120 -14.58 13.84 -24.19
CA TRP A 120 -14.24 12.68 -23.37
C TRP A 120 -13.54 13.13 -22.10
N THR A 121 -13.64 12.33 -21.04
CA THR A 121 -12.88 12.56 -19.82
C THR A 121 -11.63 11.69 -19.82
N GLY A 122 -10.59 12.11 -19.08
CA GLY A 122 -9.42 11.26 -18.91
C GLY A 122 -9.70 9.95 -18.16
N LYS A 123 -10.74 9.91 -17.32
CA LYS A 123 -11.19 8.67 -16.67
C LYS A 123 -11.69 7.65 -17.70
N GLN A 124 -12.39 8.09 -18.75
CA GLN A 124 -12.83 7.21 -19.83
C GLN A 124 -11.68 6.54 -20.57
N VAL A 125 -10.50 7.17 -20.64
CA VAL A 125 -9.30 6.53 -21.20
C VAL A 125 -8.91 5.29 -20.38
N PHE A 126 -8.98 5.38 -19.05
CA PHE A 126 -8.68 4.24 -18.17
C PHE A 126 -9.72 3.13 -18.24
N ASN A 127 -11.00 3.45 -18.50
CA ASN A 127 -12.06 2.44 -18.68
C ASN A 127 -11.77 1.47 -19.83
N LEU A 128 -10.94 1.87 -20.80
CA LEU A 128 -10.54 1.01 -21.92
C LEU A 128 -9.40 0.05 -21.55
N ILE A 129 -8.53 0.47 -20.64
CA ILE A 129 -7.31 -0.27 -20.27
C ILE A 129 -7.57 -1.24 -19.13
N ILE A 130 -8.44 -0.87 -18.19
CA ILE A 130 -8.73 -1.69 -17.01
C ILE A 130 -9.59 -2.90 -17.44
N PRO A 131 -9.20 -4.14 -17.08
CA PRO A 131 -10.00 -5.33 -17.35
C PRO A 131 -11.39 -5.25 -16.69
N LYS A 132 -12.40 -5.75 -17.41
CA LYS A 132 -13.83 -5.64 -17.03
C LYS A 132 -14.20 -6.38 -15.74
N GLN A 133 -13.36 -7.30 -15.26
CA GLN A 133 -13.59 -8.09 -14.06
C GLN A 133 -13.29 -7.31 -12.78
N ILE A 134 -12.52 -6.22 -12.87
CA ILE A 134 -11.92 -5.58 -11.70
C ILE A 134 -12.91 -4.67 -10.98
N ASN A 135 -12.95 -4.83 -9.66
CA ASN A 135 -13.63 -3.93 -8.74
C ASN A 135 -12.65 -3.46 -7.65
N LEU A 136 -12.57 -2.14 -7.44
CA LEU A 136 -11.64 -1.55 -6.47
C LEU A 136 -12.22 -0.29 -5.82
N ILE A 137 -12.08 -0.18 -4.50
CA ILE A 137 -12.30 1.04 -3.74
C ILE A 137 -11.02 1.42 -3.02
N ARG A 138 -10.54 2.64 -3.26
CA ARG A 138 -9.34 3.20 -2.64
C ARG A 138 -9.54 4.68 -2.32
N PHE A 139 -8.71 5.19 -1.43
CA PHE A 139 -8.66 6.61 -1.09
C PHE A 139 -7.34 7.22 -1.54
N SER A 140 -7.43 8.42 -2.11
CA SER A 140 -6.29 9.22 -2.55
C SER A 140 -5.45 9.68 -1.36
N ALA A 141 -4.24 10.19 -1.64
CA ALA A 141 -3.31 10.59 -0.58
C ALA A 141 -3.82 11.76 0.28
N TRP A 142 -4.67 12.63 -0.27
CA TRP A 142 -5.22 13.83 0.37
C TRP A 142 -6.70 13.67 0.75
N HIS A 143 -7.19 12.44 0.89
CA HIS A 143 -8.55 12.18 1.36
C HIS A 143 -8.70 12.65 2.82
N SER A 144 -9.74 13.44 3.10
CA SER A 144 -10.05 13.87 4.46
C SER A 144 -11.03 12.90 5.11
N GLU A 145 -10.83 12.56 6.38
CA GLU A 145 -11.73 11.66 7.11
C GLU A 145 -13.15 12.22 7.27
N SER A 146 -13.33 13.54 7.11
CA SER A 146 -14.64 14.19 7.11
C SER A 146 -15.42 13.97 5.81
N GLU A 147 -14.75 13.61 4.71
CA GLU A 147 -15.40 13.30 3.43
C GLU A 147 -15.96 11.87 3.47
N SER A 148 -17.17 11.73 4.01
CA SER A 148 -17.92 10.46 4.00
C SER A 148 -19.00 10.46 2.92
N GLY A 149 -19.12 9.35 2.19
CA GLY A 149 -20.14 9.17 1.17
C GLY A 149 -19.64 8.42 -0.07
N PHE A 150 -20.53 8.21 -1.04
CA PHE A 150 -20.22 7.59 -2.32
C PHE A 150 -19.65 8.56 -3.36
N LEU A 151 -19.88 9.87 -3.17
CA LEU A 151 -19.33 10.93 -4.00
C LEU A 151 -18.59 11.91 -3.09
N THR A 152 -17.28 11.95 -3.24
CA THR A 152 -16.42 12.88 -2.49
C THR A 152 -16.33 14.21 -3.23
N PRO A 153 -16.49 15.37 -2.56
CA PRO A 153 -16.34 16.67 -3.20
C PRO A 153 -14.96 16.83 -3.86
N GLY A 154 -13.88 16.45 -3.17
CA GLY A 154 -12.51 16.54 -3.68
C GLY A 154 -12.06 15.46 -4.67
N ASP A 155 -12.96 14.62 -5.17
CA ASP A 155 -12.64 13.48 -6.06
C ASP A 155 -11.55 12.56 -5.50
N THR A 156 -11.63 12.29 -4.20
CA THR A 156 -10.59 11.60 -3.43
C THR A 156 -10.81 10.10 -3.37
N GLN A 157 -12.06 9.63 -3.44
CA GLN A 157 -12.41 8.21 -3.45
C GLN A 157 -12.32 7.64 -4.87
N VAL A 158 -11.33 6.78 -5.10
CA VAL A 158 -11.16 6.02 -6.33
C VAL A 158 -12.07 4.81 -6.31
N ARG A 159 -13.05 4.77 -7.21
CA ARG A 159 -14.01 3.67 -7.35
C ARG A 159 -13.98 3.14 -8.77
N ILE A 160 -13.59 1.89 -8.89
CA ILE A 160 -13.60 1.13 -10.14
C ILE A 160 -14.64 0.04 -10.00
N GLU A 161 -15.59 -0.02 -10.93
CA GLU A 161 -16.60 -1.08 -11.00
C GLU A 161 -16.64 -1.67 -12.40
N LYS A 162 -16.56 -2.99 -12.52
CA LYS A 162 -16.55 -3.71 -13.80
C LYS A 162 -15.52 -3.15 -14.81
N GLY A 163 -14.35 -2.78 -14.30
CA GLY A 163 -13.29 -2.14 -15.10
C GLY A 163 -13.54 -0.68 -15.50
N GLU A 164 -14.61 -0.04 -15.02
CA GLU A 164 -14.89 1.37 -15.27
C GLU A 164 -14.52 2.23 -14.06
N LEU A 165 -13.65 3.21 -14.26
CA LEU A 165 -13.29 4.24 -13.28
C LEU A 165 -14.41 5.29 -13.19
N LEU A 166 -15.25 5.16 -12.16
CA LEU A 166 -16.41 6.03 -11.95
C LEU A 166 -16.02 7.35 -11.28
N THR A 167 -15.25 7.27 -10.19
CA THR A 167 -14.86 8.43 -9.38
C THR A 167 -13.41 8.33 -8.95
N GLY A 168 -12.82 9.47 -8.62
CA GLY A 168 -11.52 9.56 -7.96
C GLY A 168 -10.36 9.86 -8.90
N THR A 169 -9.37 10.57 -8.36
CA THR A 169 -8.11 10.87 -9.05
C THR A 169 -7.07 9.79 -8.76
N LEU A 170 -6.38 9.31 -9.80
CA LEU A 170 -5.36 8.27 -9.64
C LEU A 170 -4.05 8.88 -9.12
N CYS A 171 -3.46 8.26 -8.09
CA CYS A 171 -2.18 8.66 -7.48
C CYS A 171 -1.30 7.44 -7.16
N LYS A 172 -0.13 7.66 -6.55
CA LYS A 172 0.78 6.59 -6.10
C LYS A 172 0.09 5.51 -5.25
N LYS A 173 -0.90 5.87 -4.42
CA LYS A 173 -1.63 4.88 -3.59
C LYS A 173 -2.43 3.88 -4.45
N THR A 174 -2.89 4.28 -5.64
CA THR A 174 -3.68 3.43 -6.53
C THR A 174 -2.82 2.72 -7.56
N LEU A 175 -1.87 3.43 -8.20
CA LEU A 175 -1.06 2.92 -9.33
C LEU A 175 0.39 2.58 -8.95
N GLY A 176 0.78 2.76 -7.70
CA GLY A 176 2.12 2.45 -7.20
C GLY A 176 2.23 1.02 -6.64
N THR A 177 3.30 0.79 -5.88
CA THR A 177 3.71 -0.51 -5.31
C THR A 177 3.05 -0.84 -3.97
N GLY A 178 1.90 -0.26 -3.67
CA GLY A 178 1.18 -0.49 -2.41
C GLY A 178 0.38 -1.79 -2.42
N THR A 179 0.23 -2.44 -1.26
CA THR A 179 -0.64 -3.62 -1.07
C THR A 179 -2.08 -3.29 -1.45
N GLY A 180 -2.73 -4.15 -2.25
CA GLY A 180 -4.08 -3.96 -2.78
C GLY A 180 -4.18 -2.83 -3.82
N SER A 181 -3.07 -2.43 -4.46
CA SER A 181 -3.07 -1.40 -5.52
C SER A 181 -3.82 -1.93 -6.72
N LEU A 182 -4.18 -1.07 -7.67
CA LEU A 182 -4.87 -1.52 -8.88
C LEU A 182 -4.06 -2.62 -9.58
N ILE A 183 -2.73 -2.45 -9.69
CA ILE A 183 -1.82 -3.43 -10.28
C ILE A 183 -1.84 -4.75 -9.50
N HIS A 184 -1.88 -4.69 -8.15
CA HIS A 184 -2.00 -5.89 -7.32
C HIS A 184 -3.28 -6.67 -7.65
N VAL A 185 -4.40 -5.96 -7.70
CA VAL A 185 -5.72 -6.54 -7.96
C VAL A 185 -5.77 -7.13 -9.35
N ILE A 186 -5.23 -6.45 -10.37
CA ILE A 186 -5.17 -7.00 -11.74
C ILE A 186 -4.38 -8.31 -11.78
N TRP A 187 -3.23 -8.32 -11.11
CA TRP A 187 -2.33 -9.46 -11.10
C TRP A 187 -2.97 -10.68 -10.43
N GLU A 188 -3.67 -10.49 -9.31
CA GLU A 188 -4.34 -11.57 -8.60
C GLU A 188 -5.64 -12.04 -9.24
N GLU A 189 -6.45 -11.14 -9.81
CA GLU A 189 -7.77 -11.51 -10.35
C GLU A 189 -7.73 -12.02 -11.79
N VAL A 190 -6.85 -11.46 -12.62
CA VAL A 190 -6.81 -11.74 -14.06
C VAL A 190 -5.48 -12.38 -14.47
N GLY A 191 -4.43 -12.22 -13.67
CA GLY A 191 -3.14 -12.85 -13.89
C GLY A 191 -2.03 -11.90 -14.38
N PRO A 192 -0.80 -12.43 -14.49
CA PRO A 192 0.41 -11.65 -14.75
C PRO A 192 0.41 -10.96 -16.12
N ASP A 193 -0.12 -11.59 -17.16
CA ASP A 193 -0.14 -11.03 -18.52
C ASP A 193 -1.04 -9.80 -18.65
N SER A 194 -2.18 -9.81 -17.98
CA SER A 194 -3.10 -8.68 -17.93
C SER A 194 -2.48 -7.50 -17.18
N ALA A 195 -1.77 -7.76 -16.08
CA ALA A 195 -1.02 -6.74 -15.36
C ALA A 195 0.11 -6.13 -16.22
N ARG A 196 0.84 -6.96 -16.99
CA ARG A 196 1.86 -6.50 -17.96
C ARG A 196 1.25 -5.57 -19.02
N LYS A 197 0.13 -5.99 -19.63
CA LYS A 197 -0.59 -5.17 -20.63
C LYS A 197 -1.05 -3.85 -20.02
N PHE A 198 -1.63 -3.88 -18.83
CA PHE A 198 -2.08 -2.68 -18.13
C PHE A 198 -0.96 -1.67 -17.90
N LEU A 199 0.21 -2.13 -17.42
CA LEU A 199 1.39 -1.27 -17.23
C LEU A 199 1.85 -0.62 -18.55
N GLY A 200 1.95 -1.40 -19.63
CA GLY A 200 2.37 -0.91 -20.94
C GLY A 200 1.38 0.10 -21.55
N HIS A 201 0.09 -0.26 -21.60
CA HIS A 201 -0.95 0.60 -22.15
C HIS A 201 -1.08 1.91 -21.37
N THR A 202 -1.05 1.86 -20.04
CA THR A 202 -1.10 3.08 -19.21
C THR A 202 0.03 4.03 -19.58
N GLN A 203 1.25 3.52 -19.75
CA GLN A 203 2.39 4.35 -20.15
C GLN A 203 2.20 4.95 -21.53
N TRP A 204 1.80 4.18 -22.55
CA TRP A 204 1.63 4.72 -23.90
C TRP A 204 0.55 5.79 -23.97
N LEU A 205 -0.63 5.52 -23.42
CA LEU A 205 -1.77 6.46 -23.50
C LEU A 205 -1.49 7.75 -22.73
N VAL A 206 -0.95 7.63 -21.52
CA VAL A 206 -0.69 8.78 -20.65
C VAL A 206 0.50 9.58 -21.14
N ASN A 207 1.58 8.93 -21.60
CA ASN A 207 2.75 9.66 -22.11
C ASN A 207 2.41 10.40 -23.41
N TYR A 208 1.57 9.82 -24.28
CA TYR A 208 1.09 10.53 -25.47
C TYR A 208 0.23 11.74 -25.10
N TRP A 209 -0.67 11.61 -24.11
CA TRP A 209 -1.43 12.74 -23.61
C TRP A 209 -0.55 13.81 -22.98
N LEU A 210 0.46 13.40 -22.20
CA LEU A 210 1.40 14.31 -21.54
C LEU A 210 2.29 15.06 -22.53
N LEU A 211 2.60 14.44 -23.68
CA LEU A 211 3.30 15.08 -24.79
C LEU A 211 2.52 16.30 -25.34
N GLN A 212 1.18 16.21 -25.37
CA GLN A 212 0.32 17.32 -25.79
C GLN A 212 0.14 18.36 -24.69
N ASN A 213 -0.03 17.92 -23.44
CA ASN A 213 -0.30 18.76 -22.28
C ASN A 213 0.97 19.05 -21.46
N ALA A 214 2.07 19.38 -22.15
CA ALA A 214 3.43 19.52 -21.63
C ALA A 214 3.54 19.94 -20.15
N PHE A 215 4.46 19.32 -19.42
CA PHE A 215 4.71 19.61 -18.01
C PHE A 215 6.12 20.16 -17.80
N SER A 216 6.23 21.16 -16.93
CA SER A 216 7.51 21.77 -16.56
C SER A 216 7.46 22.25 -15.12
N ILE A 217 8.63 22.46 -14.52
CA ILE A 217 8.79 23.10 -13.22
C ILE A 217 9.82 24.22 -13.37
N GLY A 218 9.54 25.37 -12.75
CA GLY A 218 10.45 26.50 -12.73
C GLY A 218 10.67 27.05 -11.32
N ILE A 219 11.51 28.08 -11.21
CA ILE A 219 11.74 28.78 -9.93
C ILE A 219 10.45 29.38 -9.37
N GLY A 220 9.54 29.82 -10.24
CA GLY A 220 8.24 30.38 -9.85
C GLY A 220 7.37 29.41 -9.06
N ASP A 221 7.54 28.09 -9.23
CA ASP A 221 6.81 27.09 -8.46
C ASP A 221 7.28 26.99 -6.99
N THR A 222 8.42 27.61 -6.64
CA THR A 222 8.99 27.64 -5.27
C THR A 222 8.74 28.95 -4.54
N ILE A 223 8.15 29.94 -5.20
CA ILE A 223 7.90 31.26 -4.61
C ILE A 223 6.55 31.23 -3.88
N ALA A 224 6.57 31.48 -2.57
CA ALA A 224 5.36 31.74 -1.80
C ALA A 224 4.96 33.23 -1.87
N ASP A 225 3.68 33.49 -1.61
CA ASP A 225 3.10 34.80 -1.46
C ASP A 225 3.73 35.59 -0.30
N ALA A 226 3.80 36.91 -0.44
CA ALA A 226 4.44 37.80 0.53
C ALA A 226 3.83 37.67 1.94
N ALA A 227 2.51 37.56 2.04
CA ALA A 227 1.80 37.38 3.30
C ALA A 227 2.21 36.08 4.01
N THR A 228 2.33 34.98 3.27
CA THR A 228 2.82 33.71 3.83
C THR A 228 4.30 33.80 4.22
N MET A 229 5.15 34.48 3.46
CA MET A 229 6.55 34.70 3.84
C MET A 229 6.70 35.51 5.12
N GLU A 230 5.83 36.50 5.32
CA GLU A 230 5.77 37.31 6.54
C GLU A 230 5.38 36.44 7.74
N LYS A 231 4.32 35.63 7.60
CA LYS A 231 3.90 34.65 8.60
C LYS A 231 4.98 33.61 8.93
N ILE A 232 5.74 33.16 7.93
CA ILE A 232 6.88 32.24 8.12
C ILE A 232 7.97 32.93 8.96
N ASN A 233 8.33 34.16 8.63
CA ASN A 233 9.32 34.93 9.38
C ASN A 233 8.88 35.18 10.83
N GLU A 234 7.59 35.47 11.06
CA GLU A 234 7.01 35.62 12.40
C GLU A 234 7.10 34.31 13.20
N THR A 235 6.77 33.18 12.57
CA THR A 235 6.82 31.85 13.19
C THR A 235 8.26 31.50 13.61
N ILE A 236 9.23 31.76 12.74
CA ILE A 236 10.65 31.53 13.02
C ILE A 236 11.13 32.48 14.13
N SER A 237 10.75 33.76 14.09
CA SER A 237 11.14 34.75 15.10
C SER A 237 10.58 34.40 16.48
N LYS A 238 9.33 33.92 16.53
CA LYS A 238 8.72 33.42 17.75
C LYS A 238 9.50 32.23 18.33
N ALA A 239 9.83 31.24 17.49
CA ALA A 239 10.62 30.09 17.92
C ALA A 239 12.02 30.49 18.43
N LYS A 240 12.69 31.46 17.78
CA LYS A 240 13.97 32.00 18.27
C LYS A 240 13.83 32.65 19.65
N ASN A 241 12.74 33.36 19.91
CA ASN A 241 12.47 33.96 21.22
C ASN A 241 12.17 32.89 22.28
N ASP A 242 11.36 31.89 21.95
CA ASP A 242 11.07 30.76 22.84
C ASP A 242 12.38 30.03 23.26
N VAL A 243 13.31 29.85 22.32
CA VAL A 243 14.64 29.27 22.62
C VAL A 243 15.48 30.18 23.52
N LYS A 244 15.44 31.50 23.32
CA LYS A 244 16.13 32.45 24.21
C LYS A 244 15.59 32.39 25.64
N ASP A 245 14.28 32.24 25.80
CA ASP A 245 13.66 32.13 27.13
C ASP A 245 13.96 30.79 27.80
N LEU A 246 14.06 29.70 27.02
CA LEU A 246 14.58 28.41 27.50
C LEU A 246 16.04 28.52 27.95
N ILE A 247 16.89 29.24 27.21
CA ILE A 247 18.29 29.47 27.59
C ILE A 247 18.36 30.23 28.93
N LYS A 248 17.58 31.30 29.09
CA LYS A 248 17.53 32.05 30.37
C LYS A 248 17.08 31.17 31.52
N SER A 249 16.00 30.40 31.32
CA SER A 249 15.46 29.50 32.34
C SER A 249 16.46 28.40 32.74
N ALA A 250 17.27 27.92 31.80
CA ALA A 250 18.37 26.99 32.08
C ALA A 250 19.50 27.66 32.87
N GLN A 251 19.87 28.91 32.54
CA GLN A 251 20.88 29.69 33.26
C GLN A 251 20.44 30.03 34.70
N ASP A 252 19.16 30.34 34.88
CA ASP A 252 18.52 30.63 36.18
C ASP A 252 18.22 29.37 37.01
N LYS A 253 18.63 28.20 36.51
CA LYS A 253 18.42 26.87 37.14
C LYS A 253 16.95 26.54 37.43
N GLN A 254 16.02 27.11 36.67
CA GLN A 254 14.58 26.86 36.79
C GLN A 254 14.10 25.67 35.95
N LEU A 255 14.97 25.10 35.11
CA LEU A 255 14.61 23.97 34.25
C LEU A 255 14.69 22.65 35.02
N GLU A 256 13.61 21.88 35.04
CA GLU A 256 13.64 20.53 35.63
C GLU A 256 14.13 19.51 34.59
N ALA A 257 15.01 18.61 35.03
CA ALA A 257 15.50 17.51 34.21
C ALA A 257 14.40 16.45 33.99
N GLU A 258 14.27 15.97 32.77
CA GLU A 258 13.35 14.87 32.45
C GLU A 258 13.88 13.56 33.07
N PRO A 259 12.99 12.64 33.51
CA PRO A 259 13.42 11.37 34.08
C PRO A 259 14.36 10.59 33.16
N GLY A 260 15.50 10.16 33.69
CA GLY A 260 16.51 9.39 32.94
C GLY A 260 17.38 10.22 32.00
N ARG A 261 17.30 11.55 32.04
CA ARG A 261 18.13 12.46 31.23
C ARG A 261 18.89 13.44 32.11
N THR A 262 20.06 13.87 31.64
CA THR A 262 20.75 14.99 32.27
C THR A 262 20.00 16.30 32.01
N MET A 263 20.28 17.30 32.83
CA MET A 263 19.74 18.66 32.66
C MET A 263 20.04 19.22 31.26
N MET A 264 21.26 18.99 30.75
CA MET A 264 21.68 19.48 29.44
C MET A 264 20.98 18.74 28.30
N GLU A 265 20.82 17.43 28.40
CA GLU A 265 20.07 16.65 27.41
C GLU A 265 18.59 17.03 27.39
N SER A 266 18.01 17.30 28.56
CA SER A 266 16.63 17.79 28.68
C SER A 266 16.46 19.15 28.02
N PHE A 267 17.41 20.05 28.21
CA PHE A 267 17.45 21.35 27.53
C PHE A 267 17.56 21.19 26.00
N GLU A 268 18.52 20.40 25.53
CA GLU A 268 18.73 20.14 24.10
C GLU A 268 17.50 19.50 23.43
N ASN A 269 16.85 18.56 24.11
CA ASN A 269 15.61 17.95 23.60
C ASN A 269 14.48 18.98 23.46
N ARG A 270 14.25 19.83 24.48
CA ARG A 270 13.22 20.88 24.41
C ARG A 270 13.50 21.88 23.29
N VAL A 271 14.75 22.30 23.12
CA VAL A 271 15.13 23.21 22.03
C VAL A 271 14.89 22.56 20.66
N ASN A 272 15.29 21.30 20.47
CA ASN A 272 15.03 20.58 19.22
C ASN A 272 13.53 20.42 18.93
N GLN A 273 12.70 20.18 19.94
CA GLN A 273 11.24 20.12 19.78
C GLN A 273 10.66 21.45 19.30
N VAL A 274 11.07 22.58 19.89
CA VAL A 274 10.63 23.93 19.48
C VAL A 274 11.04 24.23 18.04
N LEU A 275 12.30 23.97 17.68
CA LEU A 275 12.82 24.25 16.33
C LEU A 275 12.21 23.36 15.25
N ASN A 276 12.00 22.07 15.54
CA ASN A 276 11.33 21.16 14.61
C ASN A 276 9.86 21.55 14.41
N LYS A 277 9.17 21.93 15.49
CA LYS A 277 7.79 22.42 15.39
C LYS A 277 7.70 23.68 14.54
N ALA A 278 8.63 24.62 14.73
CA ALA A 278 8.68 25.85 13.92
C ALA A 278 8.87 25.56 12.43
N ARG A 279 9.76 24.61 12.08
CA ARG A 279 9.96 24.15 10.70
C ARG A 279 8.67 23.53 10.12
N ASP A 280 8.00 22.69 10.88
CA ASP A 280 6.79 21.99 10.43
C ASP A 280 5.59 22.94 10.27
N ASP A 281 5.45 23.94 11.15
CA ASP A 281 4.44 24.99 11.08
C ASP A 281 4.69 25.95 9.89
N ALA A 282 5.95 26.34 9.68
CA ALA A 282 6.36 27.13 8.54
C ALA A 282 6.12 26.39 7.21
N GLY A 283 6.50 25.11 7.15
CA GLY A 283 6.28 24.25 5.98
C GLY A 283 4.81 24.02 5.67
N SER A 284 3.99 23.78 6.70
CA SER A 284 2.54 23.63 6.56
C SER A 284 1.87 24.91 6.04
N SER A 285 2.35 26.07 6.47
CA SER A 285 1.88 27.37 5.99
C SER A 285 2.22 27.57 4.51
N ALA A 286 3.46 27.28 4.11
CA ALA A 286 3.88 27.33 2.71
C ALA A 286 3.06 26.38 1.82
N GLN A 287 2.85 25.14 2.26
CA GLN A 287 2.07 24.16 1.48
C GLN A 287 0.61 24.58 1.23
N LYS A 288 -0.01 25.20 2.24
CA LYS A 288 -1.39 25.69 2.15
C LYS A 288 -1.51 26.87 1.20
N SER A 289 -0.49 27.72 1.11
CA SER A 289 -0.51 28.88 0.23
C SER A 289 -0.27 28.54 -1.24
N LEU A 290 0.47 27.46 -1.54
CA LEU A 290 0.67 26.99 -2.91
C LEU A 290 -0.67 26.61 -3.57
N SER A 291 -0.93 27.20 -4.74
CA SER A 291 -2.09 26.90 -5.57
C SER A 291 -2.11 25.45 -6.05
N GLU A 292 -3.28 24.92 -6.39
CA GLU A 292 -3.40 23.55 -6.92
C GLU A 292 -2.79 23.40 -8.33
N SER A 293 -2.65 24.51 -9.05
CA SER A 293 -2.00 24.58 -10.37
C SER A 293 -0.48 24.54 -10.30
N ASN A 294 0.11 24.72 -9.12
CA ASN A 294 1.56 24.70 -8.93
C ASN A 294 2.14 23.33 -9.31
N ASN A 295 3.20 23.33 -10.11
CA ASN A 295 3.76 22.11 -10.69
C ASN A 295 4.49 21.26 -9.63
N LEU A 296 5.18 21.91 -8.69
CA LEU A 296 5.84 21.23 -7.58
C LEU A 296 4.82 20.50 -6.69
N LYS A 297 3.72 21.18 -6.34
CA LYS A 297 2.61 20.56 -5.61
C LYS A 297 1.99 19.42 -6.40
N ALA A 298 1.91 19.54 -7.73
CA ALA A 298 1.36 18.49 -8.58
C ALA A 298 2.18 17.19 -8.57
N MET A 299 3.51 17.28 -8.52
CA MET A 299 4.40 16.11 -8.41
C MET A 299 4.30 15.42 -7.06
N VAL A 300 4.33 16.20 -5.97
CA VAL A 300 4.25 15.67 -4.60
C VAL A 300 2.90 15.01 -4.33
N THR A 301 1.82 15.63 -4.79
CA THR A 301 0.46 15.04 -4.64
C THR A 301 0.25 13.81 -5.53
N ALA A 302 0.80 13.77 -6.75
CA ALA A 302 0.82 12.54 -7.55
C ALA A 302 1.63 11.42 -6.88
N GLY A 303 2.67 11.81 -6.14
CA GLY A 303 3.68 10.92 -5.58
C GLY A 303 4.71 10.47 -6.63
N SER A 304 4.91 11.24 -7.71
CA SER A 304 5.87 10.93 -8.76
C SER A 304 7.31 11.21 -8.31
N LYS A 305 7.55 12.39 -7.74
CA LYS A 305 8.85 12.78 -7.15
C LYS A 305 8.65 13.89 -6.12
N GLY A 306 9.52 13.89 -5.11
CA GLY A 306 9.47 14.84 -4.00
C GLY A 306 8.45 14.48 -2.91
N SER A 307 8.55 15.20 -1.80
CA SER A 307 7.73 15.04 -0.59
C SER A 307 7.41 16.42 0.02
N PHE A 308 6.55 16.46 1.04
CA PHE A 308 6.18 17.71 1.72
C PHE A 308 7.39 18.42 2.34
N ILE A 309 8.38 17.68 2.83
CA ILE A 309 9.61 18.27 3.38
C ILE A 309 10.41 19.01 2.30
N ASN A 310 10.45 18.52 1.06
CA ASN A 310 11.17 19.20 -0.02
C ASN A 310 10.54 20.56 -0.35
N ILE A 311 9.21 20.64 -0.36
CA ILE A 311 8.49 21.91 -0.56
C ILE A 311 8.81 22.90 0.56
N SER A 312 8.78 22.42 1.81
CA SER A 312 9.09 23.21 3.00
C SER A 312 10.51 23.78 2.94
N GLN A 313 11.51 22.96 2.61
CA GLN A 313 12.92 23.38 2.57
C GLN A 313 13.24 24.35 1.42
N MET A 314 12.59 24.18 0.27
CA MET A 314 12.78 25.09 -0.87
C MET A 314 12.11 26.45 -0.66
N THR A 315 10.93 26.46 -0.04
CA THR A 315 10.07 27.66 0.04
C THR A 315 10.20 28.40 1.38
N ALA A 316 10.14 27.67 2.50
CA ALA A 316 10.03 28.23 3.85
C ALA A 316 11.37 28.31 4.60
N CYS A 317 11.88 27.19 5.12
CA CYS A 317 13.16 27.11 5.81
C CYS A 317 13.74 25.69 5.74
N VAL A 318 15.07 25.56 5.70
CA VAL A 318 15.73 24.24 5.68
C VAL A 318 15.62 23.54 7.04
N GLY A 319 15.73 24.28 8.14
CA GLY A 319 15.60 23.80 9.51
C GLY A 319 16.90 23.36 10.17
N GLN A 320 16.77 22.69 11.33
CA GLN A 320 17.90 22.28 12.16
C GLN A 320 18.79 21.22 11.49
N GLN A 321 20.11 21.48 11.45
CA GLN A 321 21.11 20.49 11.03
C GLN A 321 21.61 19.71 12.24
N ASN A 322 21.65 18.38 12.10
CA ASN A 322 22.11 17.49 13.15
C ASN A 322 23.35 16.73 12.67
N VAL A 323 24.21 16.38 13.63
CA VAL A 323 25.35 15.48 13.48
C VAL A 323 25.30 14.49 14.63
N GLU A 324 25.32 13.18 14.34
CA GLU A 324 25.22 12.10 15.32
C GLU A 324 23.97 12.21 16.22
N GLY A 325 22.86 12.66 15.65
CA GLY A 325 21.59 12.83 16.36
C GLY A 325 21.55 14.02 17.33
N LYS A 326 22.60 14.84 17.40
CA LYS A 326 22.67 16.07 18.21
C LYS A 326 22.78 17.30 17.32
N ARG A 327 22.47 18.48 17.87
CA ARG A 327 22.80 19.76 17.21
C ARG A 327 24.32 19.87 17.06
N ILE A 328 24.77 20.75 16.15
CA ILE A 328 26.20 20.87 15.80
C ILE A 328 27.08 21.00 17.06
N PRO A 329 28.01 20.05 17.29
CA PRO A 329 28.84 20.05 18.49
C PRO A 329 29.85 21.21 18.49
N TYR A 330 30.38 21.54 19.66
CA TYR A 330 31.47 22.51 19.77
C TYR A 330 32.78 21.89 19.28
N GLY A 331 33.15 22.17 18.03
CA GLY A 331 34.43 21.76 17.46
C GLY A 331 35.61 22.60 17.95
N PHE A 332 35.37 23.85 18.38
CA PHE A 332 36.35 24.70 19.04
C PHE A 332 36.07 24.79 20.55
N ILE A 333 37.01 25.37 21.30
CA ILE A 333 36.89 25.56 22.75
C ILE A 333 35.66 26.42 23.07
N GLY A 334 34.58 25.76 23.51
CA GLY A 334 33.32 26.37 23.93
C GLY A 334 32.49 27.01 22.79
N ARG A 335 32.72 26.68 21.52
CA ARG A 335 31.97 27.26 20.39
C ARG A 335 32.00 26.38 19.14
N THR A 336 31.04 26.59 18.23
CA THR A 336 30.93 25.85 16.96
C THR A 336 31.84 26.41 15.86
N LEU A 337 31.86 27.74 15.69
CA LEU A 337 32.71 28.45 14.73
C LEU A 337 33.45 29.62 15.41
N PRO A 338 34.59 30.08 14.86
CA PRO A 338 35.32 31.23 15.41
C PRO A 338 34.53 32.55 15.36
N HIS A 339 33.48 32.61 14.55
CA HIS A 339 32.57 33.74 14.40
C HIS A 339 31.57 33.88 15.56
N PHE A 340 31.36 32.82 16.36
CA PHE A 340 30.46 32.84 17.50
C PHE A 340 31.22 33.07 18.82
N THR A 341 30.51 33.63 19.79
CA THR A 341 30.99 33.78 21.16
C THR A 341 31.05 32.41 21.86
N LYS A 342 31.82 32.33 22.94
CA LYS A 342 31.87 31.11 23.75
C LYS A 342 30.53 30.89 24.45
N ASP A 343 30.19 29.62 24.62
CA ASP A 343 28.99 29.11 25.31
C ASP A 343 27.67 29.61 24.70
N ASP A 344 27.65 29.87 23.39
CA ASP A 344 26.46 30.28 22.66
C ASP A 344 25.61 29.06 22.24
N TYR A 345 24.54 28.82 23.00
CA TYR A 345 23.54 27.77 22.76
C TYR A 345 22.38 28.20 21.84
N GLY A 346 22.47 29.40 21.26
CA GLY A 346 21.48 29.93 20.33
C GLY A 346 21.26 29.04 19.10
N PRO A 347 20.11 29.17 18.43
CA PRO A 347 19.76 28.34 17.27
C PRO A 347 20.77 28.52 16.12
N GLU A 348 21.21 29.76 15.86
CA GLU A 348 22.16 30.09 14.79
C GLU A 348 23.55 29.49 15.04
N SER A 349 24.07 29.61 16.26
CA SER A 349 25.37 29.03 16.66
C SER A 349 25.37 27.50 16.54
N ARG A 350 24.22 26.85 16.79
CA ARG A 350 24.09 25.39 16.86
C ARG A 350 23.47 24.77 15.60
N GLY A 351 23.52 25.46 14.46
CA GLY A 351 23.20 24.88 13.15
C GLY A 351 21.73 24.90 12.73
N PHE A 352 20.91 25.79 13.30
CA PHE A 352 19.58 26.06 12.76
C PHE A 352 19.67 26.92 11.51
N VAL A 353 19.14 26.42 10.40
CA VAL A 353 19.09 27.15 9.13
C VAL A 353 17.71 27.78 8.98
N GLU A 354 17.65 29.10 9.09
CA GLU A 354 16.39 29.84 8.97
C GLU A 354 16.01 30.09 7.51
N ASN A 355 17.01 30.17 6.63
CA ASN A 355 16.78 30.46 5.22
C ASN A 355 16.29 29.23 4.46
N SER A 356 15.59 29.48 3.36
CA SER A 356 15.21 28.47 2.37
C SER A 356 16.24 28.38 1.25
N TYR A 357 16.21 27.31 0.46
CA TYR A 357 17.07 27.21 -0.73
C TYR A 357 16.80 28.33 -1.75
N LEU A 358 15.59 28.86 -1.81
CA LEU A 358 15.25 30.01 -2.67
C LEU A 358 15.93 31.31 -2.20
N ARG A 359 15.95 31.58 -0.89
CA ARG A 359 16.61 32.77 -0.33
C ARG A 359 18.14 32.67 -0.39
N GLY A 360 18.67 31.45 -0.29
CA GLY A 360 20.10 31.19 -0.19
C GLY A 360 20.57 31.16 1.27
N LEU A 361 21.63 30.39 1.50
CA LEU A 361 22.19 30.14 2.83
C LEU A 361 23.27 31.17 3.17
N THR A 362 23.34 31.61 4.42
CA THR A 362 24.50 32.35 4.93
C THR A 362 25.74 31.45 5.00
N PRO A 363 26.97 32.00 5.05
CA PRO A 363 28.19 31.18 5.11
C PRO A 363 28.23 30.23 6.31
N GLN A 364 27.72 30.65 7.47
CA GLN A 364 27.64 29.80 8.67
C GLN A 364 26.63 28.66 8.46
N GLU A 365 25.43 28.97 7.97
CA GLU A 365 24.40 27.97 7.65
C GLU A 365 24.87 26.97 6.59
N PHE A 366 25.55 27.46 5.55
CA PHE A 366 26.11 26.63 4.48
C PHE A 366 27.12 25.61 5.04
N PHE A 367 28.02 26.05 5.93
CA PHE A 367 29.00 25.17 6.53
C PHE A 367 28.35 24.12 7.44
N PHE A 368 27.38 24.51 8.27
CA PHE A 368 26.63 23.56 9.10
C PHE A 368 25.77 22.59 8.27
N HIS A 369 25.19 23.05 7.17
CA HIS A 369 24.47 22.20 6.24
C HIS A 369 25.41 21.20 5.54
N ALA A 370 26.62 21.65 5.15
CA ALA A 370 27.64 20.78 4.59
C ALA A 370 28.13 19.72 5.60
N MET A 371 28.22 20.05 6.89
CA MET A 371 28.53 19.09 7.95
C MET A 371 27.46 17.99 8.05
N GLY A 372 26.18 18.35 8.13
CA GLY A 372 25.08 17.38 8.15
C GLY A 372 24.98 16.56 6.86
N GLY A 373 25.18 17.20 5.70
CA GLY A 373 25.23 16.51 4.42
C GLY A 373 26.39 15.51 4.31
N ARG A 374 27.56 15.84 4.89
CA ARG A 374 28.72 14.95 4.92
C ARG A 374 28.46 13.68 5.73
N GLU A 375 27.77 13.78 6.86
CA GLU A 375 27.38 12.61 7.65
C GLU A 375 26.53 11.66 6.80
N GLY A 376 25.51 12.16 6.10
CA GLY A 376 24.66 11.33 5.23
C GLY A 376 25.43 10.64 4.10
N LEU A 377 26.42 11.31 3.50
CA LEU A 377 27.29 10.72 2.48
C LEU A 377 28.18 9.60 3.07
N ILE A 378 28.73 9.81 4.27
CA ILE A 378 29.55 8.81 4.96
C ILE A 378 28.70 7.60 5.35
N ASP A 379 27.52 7.84 5.93
CA ASP A 379 26.59 6.78 6.34
C ASP A 379 26.17 5.91 5.13
N THR A 380 25.89 6.55 3.99
CA THR A 380 25.58 5.82 2.74
C THR A 380 26.75 4.91 2.32
N ALA A 381 27.99 5.39 2.39
CA ALA A 381 29.16 4.61 2.03
C ALA A 381 29.40 3.42 3.00
N VAL A 382 29.29 3.67 4.31
CA VAL A 382 29.47 2.64 5.35
C VAL A 382 28.38 1.57 5.24
N LYS A 383 27.10 1.97 5.22
CA LYS A 383 25.96 1.05 5.09
C LYS A 383 26.04 0.18 3.85
N THR A 384 26.56 0.69 2.74
CA THR A 384 26.72 -0.10 1.51
C THR A 384 27.61 -1.32 1.72
N SER A 385 28.73 -1.15 2.45
CA SER A 385 29.66 -2.25 2.74
C SER A 385 29.10 -3.26 3.75
N GLU A 386 28.50 -2.79 4.83
CA GLU A 386 27.99 -3.64 5.90
C GLU A 386 26.74 -4.43 5.46
N THR A 387 25.79 -3.76 4.80
CA THR A 387 24.55 -4.41 4.32
C THR A 387 24.87 -5.52 3.32
N GLY A 388 25.86 -5.34 2.44
CA GLY A 388 26.30 -6.37 1.50
C GLY A 388 26.93 -7.58 2.19
N TYR A 389 27.74 -7.35 3.23
CA TYR A 389 28.35 -8.45 3.99
C TYR A 389 27.32 -9.22 4.81
N ILE A 390 26.41 -8.52 5.50
CA ILE A 390 25.29 -9.14 6.22
C ILE A 390 24.41 -9.94 5.26
N GLN A 391 24.12 -9.37 4.08
CA GLN A 391 23.41 -10.08 3.03
C GLN A 391 24.10 -11.42 2.70
N ARG A 392 25.38 -11.41 2.36
CA ARG A 392 26.12 -12.64 2.02
C ARG A 392 26.11 -13.66 3.16
N ARG A 393 26.27 -13.24 4.41
CA ARG A 393 26.22 -14.14 5.58
C ARG A 393 24.88 -14.82 5.73
N LEU A 394 23.79 -14.07 5.53
CA LEU A 394 22.43 -14.62 5.59
C LEU A 394 22.16 -15.60 4.45
N VAL A 395 22.61 -15.33 3.20
CA VAL A 395 22.52 -16.31 2.10
C VAL A 395 23.17 -17.61 2.53
N LYS A 396 24.43 -17.53 2.97
CA LYS A 396 25.22 -18.73 3.25
C LYS A 396 24.71 -19.54 4.44
N ALA A 397 24.04 -18.91 5.39
CA ALA A 397 23.43 -19.62 6.52
C ALA A 397 22.14 -20.34 6.15
N MET A 398 21.44 -19.92 5.09
CA MET A 398 20.09 -20.41 4.77
C MET A 398 19.97 -21.05 3.38
N GLU A 399 21.03 -21.11 2.57
CA GLU A 399 20.95 -21.47 1.14
C GLU A 399 20.39 -22.88 0.86
N ASP A 400 20.44 -23.78 1.83
CA ASP A 400 19.98 -25.17 1.72
C ASP A 400 18.57 -25.41 2.27
N ILE A 401 17.90 -24.37 2.78
CA ILE A 401 16.56 -24.46 3.33
C ILE A 401 15.51 -24.43 2.20
N MET A 402 14.69 -25.49 2.13
CA MET A 402 13.64 -25.62 1.11
C MET A 402 12.38 -26.31 1.63
N VAL A 403 11.24 -26.02 0.98
CA VAL A 403 9.98 -26.75 1.19
C VAL A 403 10.09 -28.14 0.56
N LYS A 404 9.73 -29.18 1.31
CA LYS A 404 9.63 -30.55 0.80
C LYS A 404 8.18 -30.90 0.45
N TYR A 405 7.99 -32.01 -0.26
CA TYR A 405 6.66 -32.47 -0.72
C TYR A 405 5.66 -32.78 0.40
N ASP A 406 6.14 -32.96 1.62
CA ASP A 406 5.31 -33.14 2.81
C ASP A 406 4.88 -31.81 3.48
N GLY A 407 5.20 -30.66 2.87
CA GLY A 407 4.91 -29.32 3.40
C GLY A 407 5.90 -28.85 4.48
N THR A 408 6.81 -29.71 4.92
CA THR A 408 7.82 -29.37 5.93
C THR A 408 8.97 -28.57 5.31
N VAL A 409 9.60 -27.73 6.14
CA VAL A 409 10.79 -26.96 5.77
C VAL A 409 12.01 -27.65 6.36
N ARG A 410 12.95 -28.07 5.49
CA ARG A 410 14.14 -28.83 5.90
C ARG A 410 15.42 -28.24 5.33
N ASN A 411 16.52 -28.47 6.04
CA ASN A 411 17.87 -28.20 5.55
C ASN A 411 18.38 -29.34 4.64
N SER A 412 19.64 -29.25 4.19
CA SER A 412 20.30 -30.28 3.37
C SER A 412 20.49 -31.62 4.07
N LEU A 413 20.64 -31.63 5.40
CA LEU A 413 20.80 -32.84 6.21
C LEU A 413 19.47 -33.58 6.45
N GLY A 414 18.35 -32.92 6.18
CA GLY A 414 17.01 -33.45 6.44
C GLY A 414 16.44 -33.08 7.81
N ASP A 415 17.12 -32.20 8.56
CA ASP A 415 16.60 -31.67 9.82
C ASP A 415 15.42 -30.75 9.55
N VAL A 416 14.36 -30.90 10.34
CA VAL A 416 13.14 -30.08 10.24
C VAL A 416 13.37 -28.76 10.96
N ILE A 417 13.20 -27.66 10.24
CA ILE A 417 13.24 -26.29 10.78
C ILE A 417 11.83 -25.82 11.13
N GLN A 418 10.87 -26.05 10.22
CA GLN A 418 9.45 -25.78 10.44
C GLN A 418 8.63 -26.98 9.98
N PHE A 419 7.60 -27.34 10.75
CA PHE A 419 6.67 -28.41 10.37
C PHE A 419 5.76 -28.02 9.21
N LEU A 420 5.48 -26.72 9.07
CA LEU A 420 4.74 -26.16 7.95
C LEU A 420 5.36 -24.82 7.59
N TYR A 421 5.55 -24.56 6.29
CA TYR A 421 6.10 -23.28 5.83
C TYR A 421 5.27 -22.11 6.35
N GLY A 422 5.92 -21.12 6.98
CA GLY A 422 5.23 -19.92 7.44
C GLY A 422 4.17 -20.16 8.53
N GLU A 423 4.14 -21.36 9.12
CA GLU A 423 3.10 -21.83 10.06
C GLU A 423 1.67 -21.90 9.47
N ASP A 424 1.48 -21.54 8.20
CA ASP A 424 0.19 -21.54 7.49
C ASP A 424 0.20 -22.34 6.16
N GLY A 425 1.39 -22.65 5.62
CA GLY A 425 1.57 -23.39 4.37
C GLY A 425 1.31 -22.57 3.11
N MET A 426 1.26 -21.24 3.21
CA MET A 426 0.86 -20.34 2.13
C MET A 426 2.04 -19.63 1.50
N ASP A 427 2.01 -19.44 0.18
CA ASP A 427 2.95 -18.58 -0.53
C ASP A 427 2.57 -17.10 -0.29
N ALA A 428 3.55 -16.34 0.20
CA ALA A 428 3.44 -14.92 0.50
C ALA A 428 3.04 -14.05 -0.72
N VAL A 429 3.21 -14.53 -1.96
CA VAL A 429 2.75 -13.82 -3.16
C VAL A 429 1.22 -13.64 -3.19
N TRP A 430 0.46 -14.61 -2.67
CA TRP A 430 -1.01 -14.66 -2.78
C TRP A 430 -1.76 -14.09 -1.57
N ILE A 431 -1.03 -13.54 -0.60
CA ILE A 431 -1.57 -13.09 0.67
C ILE A 431 -1.87 -11.59 0.62
N GLU A 432 -3.06 -11.18 1.04
CA GLU A 432 -3.47 -9.77 1.11
C GLU A 432 -3.85 -9.34 2.53
N SER A 433 -3.67 -8.06 2.86
CA SER A 433 -4.15 -7.52 4.14
C SER A 433 -5.67 -7.43 4.19
N GLN A 434 -6.29 -8.20 5.08
CA GLN A 434 -7.74 -8.27 5.27
C GLN A 434 -8.13 -7.82 6.69
N LYS A 435 -9.34 -7.25 6.81
CA LYS A 435 -9.87 -6.77 8.08
C LYS A 435 -10.77 -7.80 8.73
N LEU A 436 -10.48 -8.14 9.98
CA LEU A 436 -11.34 -8.94 10.86
C LEU A 436 -12.43 -8.05 11.46
N ASP A 437 -13.64 -8.17 10.93
CA ASP A 437 -14.79 -7.37 11.37
C ASP A 437 -15.25 -7.77 12.79
N SER A 438 -15.09 -9.03 13.20
CA SER A 438 -15.58 -9.56 14.49
C SER A 438 -14.86 -9.00 15.72
N LEU A 439 -13.60 -8.56 15.59
CA LEU A 439 -12.73 -8.24 16.73
C LEU A 439 -13.09 -6.93 17.44
N LYS A 440 -13.24 -5.83 16.70
CA LYS A 440 -13.43 -4.47 17.26
C LYS A 440 -14.89 -4.09 17.53
N VAL A 441 -15.84 -4.94 17.12
CA VAL A 441 -17.27 -4.64 17.19
C VAL A 441 -17.80 -4.79 18.62
N LYS A 442 -18.57 -3.82 19.12
CA LYS A 442 -19.16 -3.91 20.47
C LYS A 442 -20.14 -5.07 20.57
N LYS A 443 -20.35 -5.67 21.76
CA LYS A 443 -21.26 -6.83 21.91
C LYS A 443 -22.68 -6.58 21.36
N LYS A 444 -23.21 -5.36 21.51
CA LYS A 444 -24.51 -4.97 20.94
C LYS A 444 -24.51 -5.01 19.40
N GLU A 445 -23.51 -4.41 18.78
CA GLU A 445 -23.35 -4.42 17.32
C GLU A 445 -23.07 -5.84 16.79
N PHE A 446 -22.34 -6.65 17.55
CA PHE A 446 -22.06 -8.05 17.23
C PHE A 446 -23.36 -8.86 17.16
N ASN A 447 -24.23 -8.75 18.17
CA ASN A 447 -25.54 -9.39 18.16
C ASN A 447 -26.39 -8.90 16.97
N ASN A 448 -26.35 -7.60 16.66
CA ASN A 448 -27.07 -7.04 15.52
C ASN A 448 -26.59 -7.58 14.16
N LEU A 449 -25.29 -7.90 14.05
CA LEU A 449 -24.69 -8.43 12.82
C LEU A 449 -24.89 -9.93 12.65
N TYR A 450 -24.78 -10.72 13.73
CA TYR A 450 -24.70 -12.17 13.64
C TYR A 450 -25.92 -12.92 14.20
N LYS A 451 -26.60 -12.41 15.24
CA LYS A 451 -27.68 -13.13 15.93
C LYS A 451 -29.05 -12.83 15.32
N TYR A 452 -29.86 -13.84 15.03
CA TYR A 452 -31.26 -13.66 14.63
C TYR A 452 -32.18 -13.43 15.85
N GLU A 453 -33.26 -12.67 15.66
CA GLU A 453 -34.21 -12.31 16.72
C GLU A 453 -35.51 -13.12 16.56
N PHE A 454 -35.42 -14.45 16.74
CA PHE A 454 -36.54 -15.36 16.51
C PHE A 454 -37.69 -15.22 17.52
N ASP A 455 -37.38 -14.74 18.73
CA ASP A 455 -38.33 -14.64 19.86
C ASP A 455 -39.12 -13.31 19.88
N ASP A 456 -38.84 -12.40 18.94
CA ASP A 456 -39.61 -11.16 18.79
C ASP A 456 -40.76 -11.38 17.79
N ASP A 457 -42.00 -11.25 18.27
CA ASP A 457 -43.22 -11.42 17.46
C ASP A 457 -43.28 -10.43 16.29
N ASN A 458 -42.59 -9.28 16.36
CA ASN A 458 -42.51 -8.28 15.30
C ASN A 458 -41.36 -8.52 14.30
N TRP A 459 -40.60 -9.62 14.44
CA TRP A 459 -39.47 -9.91 13.57
C TRP A 459 -39.94 -10.42 12.20
N ASN A 460 -40.01 -9.49 11.23
CA ASN A 460 -40.27 -9.76 9.81
C ASN A 460 -39.16 -9.14 8.94
N PRO A 461 -38.07 -9.89 8.69
CA PRO A 461 -36.93 -9.38 7.96
C PRO A 461 -37.24 -9.16 6.47
N SER A 462 -36.96 -7.96 5.94
CA SER A 462 -37.12 -7.62 4.51
C SER A 462 -36.07 -8.29 3.58
N TYR A 463 -35.25 -9.19 4.13
CA TYR A 463 -34.14 -9.81 3.43
C TYR A 463 -34.28 -11.30 3.16
N MET A 464 -35.31 -11.92 3.73
CA MET A 464 -35.64 -13.32 3.49
C MET A 464 -37.04 -13.42 2.91
N LEU A 465 -37.30 -14.52 2.20
CA LEU A 465 -38.66 -14.87 1.79
C LEU A 465 -39.50 -15.20 3.03
N PRO A 466 -40.81 -14.86 3.04
CA PRO A 466 -41.68 -15.12 4.19
C PRO A 466 -41.72 -16.61 4.59
N GLU A 467 -41.66 -17.52 3.62
CA GLU A 467 -41.62 -18.97 3.84
C GLU A 467 -40.43 -19.37 4.73
N HIS A 468 -39.24 -18.89 4.41
CA HIS A 468 -38.03 -19.17 5.20
C HIS A 468 -38.08 -18.54 6.61
N VAL A 469 -38.82 -17.44 6.79
CA VAL A 469 -39.02 -16.84 8.12
C VAL A 469 -39.94 -17.70 8.97
N GLU A 470 -40.99 -18.27 8.38
CA GLU A 470 -41.88 -19.22 9.05
C GLU A 470 -41.15 -20.50 9.44
N ASP A 471 -40.30 -21.03 8.56
CA ASP A 471 -39.46 -22.21 8.84
C ASP A 471 -38.56 -21.98 10.07
N LEU A 472 -37.92 -20.82 10.17
CA LEU A 472 -37.08 -20.44 11.31
C LEU A 472 -37.87 -20.28 12.62
N LYS A 473 -39.12 -19.81 12.53
CA LYS A 473 -40.00 -19.65 13.70
C LYS A 473 -40.56 -20.99 14.18
N THR A 474 -40.87 -21.91 13.27
CA THR A 474 -41.55 -23.18 13.60
C THR A 474 -40.59 -24.32 13.95
N ILE A 475 -39.44 -24.42 13.27
CA ILE A 475 -38.53 -25.57 13.39
C ILE A 475 -37.47 -25.31 14.46
N ARG A 476 -37.51 -26.09 15.55
CA ARG A 476 -36.56 -25.98 16.67
C ARG A 476 -35.13 -26.40 16.30
N GLU A 477 -34.98 -27.35 15.38
CA GLU A 477 -33.67 -27.85 14.94
C GLU A 477 -32.84 -26.74 14.28
N PHE A 478 -33.46 -25.93 13.43
CA PHE A 478 -32.82 -24.78 12.81
C PHE A 478 -32.35 -23.74 13.84
N ARG A 479 -33.17 -23.45 14.87
CA ARG A 479 -32.78 -22.55 15.96
C ARG A 479 -31.50 -23.02 16.65
N ASN A 480 -31.39 -24.32 16.95
CA ASN A 480 -30.20 -24.88 17.59
C ASN A 480 -28.94 -24.71 16.72
N VAL A 481 -29.06 -24.86 15.40
CA VAL A 481 -27.94 -24.69 14.46
C VAL A 481 -27.46 -23.23 14.43
N PHE A 482 -28.37 -22.26 14.35
CA PHE A 482 -27.99 -20.83 14.34
C PHE A 482 -27.48 -20.35 15.69
N ASP A 483 -28.01 -20.86 16.81
CA ASP A 483 -27.45 -20.59 18.13
C ASP A 483 -26.03 -21.17 18.26
N ALA A 484 -25.78 -22.36 17.71
CA ALA A 484 -24.44 -22.94 17.63
C ALA A 484 -23.49 -22.13 16.74
N GLU A 485 -23.95 -21.60 15.60
CA GLU A 485 -23.19 -20.69 14.73
C GLU A 485 -22.73 -19.45 15.51
N VAL A 486 -23.64 -18.80 16.24
CA VAL A 486 -23.33 -17.61 17.05
C VAL A 486 -22.38 -17.95 18.20
N GLN A 487 -22.58 -19.07 18.90
CA GLN A 487 -21.67 -19.51 19.95
C GLN A 487 -20.25 -19.77 19.43
N LYS A 488 -20.13 -20.39 18.24
CA LYS A 488 -18.84 -20.61 17.56
C LYS A 488 -18.15 -19.28 17.22
N LEU A 489 -18.89 -18.29 16.71
CA LEU A 489 -18.37 -16.95 16.45
C LEU A 489 -17.97 -16.19 17.72
N GLU A 490 -18.69 -16.37 18.84
CA GLU A 490 -18.31 -15.80 20.13
C GLU A 490 -17.02 -16.45 20.68
N ALA A 491 -16.87 -17.77 20.53
CA ALA A 491 -15.65 -18.50 20.89
C ALA A 491 -14.46 -18.05 20.03
N ASP A 492 -14.64 -17.95 18.71
CA ASP A 492 -13.63 -17.43 17.78
C ASP A 492 -13.19 -16.01 18.17
N ARG A 493 -14.15 -15.15 18.52
CA ARG A 493 -13.88 -13.78 18.98
C ARG A 493 -13.10 -13.76 20.29
N PHE A 494 -13.45 -14.64 21.23
CA PHE A 494 -12.73 -14.76 22.50
C PHE A 494 -11.28 -15.18 22.23
N GLN A 495 -11.07 -16.23 21.45
CA GLN A 495 -9.75 -16.74 21.08
C GLN A 495 -8.90 -15.68 20.36
N LEU A 496 -9.49 -14.94 19.41
CA LEU A 496 -8.81 -13.84 18.74
C LEU A 496 -8.37 -12.75 19.73
N GLY A 497 -9.21 -12.40 20.70
CA GLY A 497 -8.91 -11.35 21.68
C GLY A 497 -7.96 -11.75 22.80
N SER A 498 -7.97 -13.03 23.21
CA SER A 498 -7.17 -13.53 24.32
C SER A 498 -5.81 -14.06 23.91
N GLU A 499 -5.71 -14.75 22.77
CA GLU A 499 -4.52 -15.52 22.38
C GLU A 499 -3.80 -14.93 21.17
N ILE A 500 -4.54 -14.53 20.12
CA ILE A 500 -3.95 -14.25 18.79
C ILE A 500 -3.64 -12.76 18.60
N ALA A 501 -4.63 -11.87 18.76
CA ALA A 501 -4.53 -10.44 18.46
C ALA A 501 -4.64 -9.60 19.75
N THR A 502 -3.77 -9.87 20.71
CA THR A 502 -3.74 -9.20 22.03
C THR A 502 -3.49 -7.69 21.94
N THR A 503 -2.87 -7.22 20.86
CA THR A 503 -2.65 -5.78 20.58
C THR A 503 -3.92 -5.05 20.14
N GLY A 504 -4.98 -5.79 19.76
CA GLY A 504 -6.22 -5.21 19.21
C GLY A 504 -6.12 -4.83 17.73
N ASP A 505 -5.07 -5.26 17.02
CA ASP A 505 -4.95 -5.05 15.58
C ASP A 505 -5.96 -5.93 14.82
N ASN A 506 -6.73 -5.29 13.94
CA ASN A 506 -7.80 -5.96 13.19
C ASN A 506 -7.47 -6.17 11.72
N THR A 507 -6.28 -5.80 11.27
CA THR A 507 -5.86 -5.96 9.87
C THR A 507 -4.71 -6.95 9.82
N TRP A 508 -4.93 -8.08 9.18
CA TRP A 508 -3.96 -9.17 9.12
C TRP A 508 -3.80 -9.69 7.69
N PRO A 509 -2.58 -10.09 7.29
CA PRO A 509 -2.34 -10.72 6.00
C PRO A 509 -2.97 -12.11 5.97
N MET A 510 -3.86 -12.36 5.00
CA MET A 510 -4.52 -13.66 4.79
C MET A 510 -4.67 -13.95 3.30
N PRO A 511 -4.63 -15.23 2.87
CA PRO A 511 -4.90 -15.58 1.48
C PRO A 511 -6.35 -15.25 1.12
N VAL A 512 -6.63 -15.13 -0.18
CA VAL A 512 -7.98 -14.96 -0.75
C VAL A 512 -8.78 -13.78 -0.16
N ASN A 513 -8.85 -12.66 -0.88
CA ASN A 513 -9.62 -11.50 -0.45
C ASN A 513 -11.14 -11.70 -0.55
N LEU A 514 -11.76 -12.09 0.57
CA LEU A 514 -13.17 -12.47 0.62
C LEU A 514 -14.10 -11.29 0.28
N LYS A 515 -13.77 -10.07 0.76
CA LYS A 515 -14.59 -8.88 0.49
C LYS A 515 -14.65 -8.54 -0.99
N ARG A 516 -13.51 -8.70 -1.69
CA ARG A 516 -13.42 -8.48 -3.13
C ARG A 516 -14.18 -9.55 -3.91
N LEU A 517 -14.07 -10.83 -3.52
CA LEU A 517 -14.83 -11.92 -4.14
C LEU A 517 -16.34 -11.73 -4.01
N ILE A 518 -16.83 -11.38 -2.83
CA ILE A 518 -18.25 -11.09 -2.60
C ILE A 518 -18.72 -9.96 -3.52
N TRP A 519 -17.92 -8.89 -3.63
CA TRP A 519 -18.28 -7.76 -4.47
C TRP A 519 -18.26 -8.11 -5.98
N ASN A 520 -17.29 -8.93 -6.41
CA ASN A 520 -17.25 -9.46 -7.76
C ASN A 520 -18.50 -10.30 -8.06
N ALA A 521 -18.92 -11.17 -7.14
CA ALA A 521 -20.14 -11.97 -7.28
C ALA A 521 -21.38 -11.08 -7.42
N GLN A 522 -21.55 -10.08 -6.56
CA GLN A 522 -22.66 -9.13 -6.64
C GLN A 522 -22.75 -8.46 -8.02
N LYS A 523 -21.59 -8.10 -8.59
CA LYS A 523 -21.53 -7.43 -9.88
C LYS A 523 -21.73 -8.38 -11.05
N THR A 524 -21.15 -9.58 -11.02
CA THR A 524 -21.27 -10.60 -12.07
C THR A 524 -22.72 -11.07 -12.22
N PHE A 525 -23.36 -11.44 -11.11
CA PHE A 525 -24.75 -11.93 -11.09
C PHE A 525 -25.80 -10.81 -11.03
N LYS A 526 -25.37 -9.53 -11.01
CA LYS A 526 -26.26 -8.35 -10.96
C LYS A 526 -27.27 -8.43 -9.81
N VAL A 527 -26.77 -8.75 -8.61
CA VAL A 527 -27.57 -8.88 -7.39
C VAL A 527 -28.24 -7.55 -7.06
N ASP A 528 -29.57 -7.56 -6.90
CA ASP A 528 -30.35 -6.40 -6.45
C ASP A 528 -30.47 -6.41 -4.93
N LEU A 529 -29.81 -5.46 -4.27
CA LEU A 529 -29.82 -5.32 -2.81
C LEU A 529 -31.23 -5.02 -2.23
N ARG A 530 -32.19 -4.62 -3.08
CA ARG A 530 -33.57 -4.31 -2.66
C ARG A 530 -34.46 -5.54 -2.61
N ARG A 531 -34.09 -6.63 -3.28
CA ARG A 531 -34.87 -7.88 -3.30
C ARG A 531 -34.45 -8.80 -2.15
N PRO A 532 -35.37 -9.63 -1.63
CA PRO A 532 -34.98 -10.72 -0.73
C PRO A 532 -34.09 -11.71 -1.49
N SER A 533 -33.21 -12.41 -0.76
CA SER A 533 -32.43 -13.50 -1.33
C SER A 533 -33.28 -14.77 -1.44
N ASP A 534 -33.01 -15.56 -2.48
CA ASP A 534 -33.65 -16.87 -2.73
C ASP A 534 -32.99 -18.01 -1.93
N MET A 535 -31.95 -17.72 -1.13
CA MET A 535 -31.21 -18.72 -0.36
C MET A 535 -31.87 -19.03 0.99
N HIS A 536 -31.92 -20.32 1.32
CA HIS A 536 -32.27 -20.76 2.65
C HIS A 536 -31.05 -20.63 3.59
N PRO A 537 -31.18 -20.07 4.81
CA PRO A 537 -30.06 -19.87 5.73
C PRO A 537 -29.28 -21.16 6.09
N MET A 538 -29.95 -22.31 6.11
CA MET A 538 -29.31 -23.62 6.38
C MET A 538 -28.32 -24.02 5.28
N GLU A 539 -28.64 -23.72 4.00
CA GLU A 539 -27.75 -24.03 2.88
C GLU A 539 -26.41 -23.30 3.03
N ILE A 540 -26.42 -22.09 3.59
CA ILE A 540 -25.24 -21.27 3.83
C ILE A 540 -24.33 -21.92 4.88
N VAL A 541 -24.92 -22.34 6.02
CA VAL A 541 -24.16 -22.97 7.11
C VAL A 541 -23.55 -24.29 6.64
N GLU A 542 -24.34 -25.14 5.99
CA GLU A 542 -23.83 -26.41 5.45
C GLU A 542 -22.74 -26.22 4.40
N ALA A 543 -22.87 -25.23 3.52
CA ALA A 543 -21.87 -24.96 2.51
C ALA A 543 -20.56 -24.43 3.11
N VAL A 544 -20.65 -23.59 4.15
CA VAL A 544 -19.48 -23.06 4.87
C VAL A 544 -18.75 -24.17 5.63
N ASP A 545 -19.48 -25.09 6.27
CA ASP A 545 -18.86 -26.23 6.95
C ASP A 545 -18.24 -27.22 5.94
N LYS A 546 -18.94 -27.54 4.84
CA LYS A 546 -18.38 -28.34 3.74
C LYS A 546 -17.13 -27.69 3.12
N LEU A 547 -17.10 -26.36 3.02
CA LEU A 547 -15.93 -25.64 2.51
C LEU A 547 -14.75 -25.78 3.47
N GLN A 548 -14.94 -25.61 4.79
CA GLN A 548 -13.88 -25.79 5.79
C GLN A 548 -13.21 -27.18 5.70
N GLU A 549 -13.97 -28.23 5.38
CA GLU A 549 -13.43 -29.59 5.19
C GLU A 549 -12.62 -29.76 3.90
N ARG A 550 -12.95 -29.01 2.85
CA ARG A 550 -12.24 -29.05 1.55
C ARG A 550 -10.93 -28.28 1.56
N LEU A 551 -10.82 -27.25 2.39
CA LEU A 551 -9.62 -26.40 2.52
C LEU A 551 -8.50 -27.14 3.25
N LYS A 552 -7.85 -28.09 2.58
CA LYS A 552 -6.75 -28.90 3.14
C LYS A 552 -5.39 -28.30 2.85
N VAL A 553 -4.56 -28.17 3.89
CA VAL A 553 -3.15 -27.74 3.82
C VAL A 553 -2.24 -28.91 4.19
N VAL A 554 -2.52 -29.56 5.32
CA VAL A 554 -1.84 -30.78 5.79
C VAL A 554 -2.71 -31.99 5.46
N PRO A 555 -2.30 -32.85 4.52
CA PRO A 555 -3.02 -34.08 4.22
C PRO A 555 -2.74 -35.16 5.27
N GLY A 556 -3.78 -35.81 5.79
CA GLY A 556 -3.65 -36.96 6.70
C GLY A 556 -4.90 -37.16 7.56
N ASP A 557 -5.20 -38.42 7.89
CA ASP A 557 -6.36 -38.80 8.73
C ASP A 557 -5.93 -39.22 10.15
N ASP A 558 -4.63 -39.17 10.45
CA ASP A 558 -4.11 -39.42 11.79
C ASP A 558 -4.39 -38.22 12.72
N PHE A 559 -4.40 -38.50 14.03
CA PHE A 559 -4.74 -37.51 15.05
C PHE A 559 -3.85 -36.25 14.98
N LEU A 560 -2.55 -36.43 14.74
CA LEU A 560 -1.59 -35.33 14.66
C LEU A 560 -1.82 -34.49 13.40
N SER A 561 -2.03 -35.11 12.24
CA SER A 561 -2.35 -34.37 11.00
C SER A 561 -3.66 -33.60 11.09
N MET A 562 -4.69 -34.17 11.72
CA MET A 562 -5.96 -33.45 11.93
C MET A 562 -5.78 -32.23 12.84
N GLU A 563 -4.99 -32.35 13.90
CA GLU A 563 -4.67 -31.23 14.79
C GLU A 563 -3.84 -30.15 14.07
N ALA A 564 -2.81 -30.56 13.32
CA ALA A 564 -1.97 -29.65 12.54
C ALA A 564 -2.78 -28.91 11.47
N GLN A 565 -3.66 -29.61 10.75
CA GLN A 565 -4.56 -29.04 9.75
C GLN A 565 -5.52 -28.02 10.36
N LYS A 566 -6.08 -28.33 11.53
CA LYS A 566 -6.97 -27.43 12.25
C LYS A 566 -6.23 -26.15 12.66
N ASN A 567 -4.99 -26.26 13.12
CA ASN A 567 -4.17 -25.12 13.53
C ASN A 567 -3.75 -24.26 12.33
N ALA A 568 -3.29 -24.89 11.24
CA ALA A 568 -2.85 -24.19 10.02
C ALA A 568 -3.97 -23.34 9.39
N THR A 569 -5.21 -23.85 9.43
CA THR A 569 -6.36 -23.15 8.83
C THR A 569 -7.20 -22.37 9.83
N LEU A 570 -6.86 -22.39 11.12
CA LEU A 570 -7.66 -21.79 12.19
C LEU A 570 -7.99 -20.32 11.88
N PHE A 571 -6.97 -19.54 11.55
CA PHE A 571 -7.10 -18.10 11.36
C PHE A 571 -7.95 -17.75 10.13
N PHE A 572 -7.74 -18.46 9.01
CA PHE A 572 -8.53 -18.30 7.79
C PHE A 572 -9.99 -18.75 8.00
N ASN A 573 -10.21 -19.84 8.74
CA ASN A 573 -11.54 -20.35 9.06
C ASN A 573 -12.34 -19.37 9.94
N ILE A 574 -11.68 -18.70 10.89
CA ILE A 574 -12.31 -17.64 11.68
C ILE A 574 -12.75 -16.48 10.78
N LEU A 575 -11.89 -16.05 9.85
CA LEU A 575 -12.25 -15.02 8.88
C LEU A 575 -13.44 -15.47 8.02
N LEU A 576 -13.41 -16.69 7.50
CA LEU A 576 -14.44 -17.27 6.65
C LEU A 576 -15.79 -17.33 7.37
N ARG A 577 -15.83 -17.84 8.61
CA ARG A 577 -17.05 -17.86 9.44
C ARG A 577 -17.57 -16.45 9.74
N SER A 578 -16.68 -15.52 10.08
CA SER A 578 -17.07 -14.14 10.39
C SER A 578 -17.61 -13.37 9.18
N THR A 579 -17.15 -13.71 7.97
CA THR A 579 -17.57 -13.03 6.74
C THR A 579 -18.81 -13.67 6.13
N PHE A 580 -18.88 -15.00 6.08
CA PHE A 580 -20.00 -15.77 5.51
C PHE A 580 -21.03 -16.24 6.53
N ALA A 581 -21.10 -15.60 7.70
CA ALA A 581 -22.18 -15.84 8.65
C ALA A 581 -23.55 -15.69 7.96
N SER A 582 -24.47 -16.61 8.23
CA SER A 582 -25.75 -16.72 7.52
C SER A 582 -26.51 -15.38 7.45
N LYS A 583 -26.55 -14.65 8.58
CA LYS A 583 -27.22 -13.36 8.68
C LYS A 583 -26.55 -12.28 7.82
N ARG A 584 -25.22 -12.25 7.73
CA ARG A 584 -24.48 -11.27 6.92
C ARG A 584 -24.67 -11.52 5.43
N VAL A 585 -24.60 -12.77 5.01
CA VAL A 585 -24.79 -13.17 3.61
C VAL A 585 -26.16 -12.72 3.10
N LEU A 586 -27.21 -12.93 3.89
CA LEU A 586 -28.57 -12.55 3.52
C LEU A 586 -28.85 -11.06 3.69
N LYS A 587 -28.43 -10.45 4.80
CA LYS A 587 -28.77 -9.05 5.11
C LYS A 587 -27.88 -8.04 4.39
N GLU A 588 -26.56 -8.21 4.45
CA GLU A 588 -25.57 -7.26 3.92
C GLU A 588 -25.29 -7.50 2.45
N TYR A 589 -25.00 -8.76 2.07
CA TYR A 589 -24.52 -9.06 0.72
C TYR A 589 -25.63 -9.42 -0.27
N ARG A 590 -26.76 -9.95 0.24
CA ARG A 590 -27.95 -10.33 -0.53
C ARG A 590 -27.65 -11.34 -1.64
N LEU A 591 -26.68 -12.23 -1.43
CA LEU A 591 -26.25 -13.17 -2.47
C LEU A 591 -27.40 -14.13 -2.83
N THR A 592 -27.54 -14.42 -4.13
CA THR A 592 -28.41 -15.49 -4.65
C THR A 592 -27.71 -16.84 -4.54
N ARG A 593 -28.44 -17.95 -4.69
CA ARG A 593 -27.87 -19.30 -4.64
C ARG A 593 -26.71 -19.48 -5.63
N GLU A 594 -26.93 -19.12 -6.89
CA GLU A 594 -25.89 -19.19 -7.94
C GLU A 594 -24.66 -18.33 -7.60
N ALA A 595 -24.87 -17.11 -7.09
CA ALA A 595 -23.78 -16.22 -6.74
C ALA A 595 -22.95 -16.76 -5.56
N PHE A 596 -23.63 -17.38 -4.59
CA PHE A 596 -22.97 -17.96 -3.42
C PHE A 596 -22.20 -19.24 -3.77
N GLU A 597 -22.77 -20.14 -4.56
CA GLU A 597 -22.07 -21.33 -5.07
C GLU A 597 -20.80 -20.94 -5.85
N TRP A 598 -20.89 -19.90 -6.69
CA TRP A 598 -19.73 -19.36 -7.39
C TRP A 598 -18.65 -18.84 -6.43
N VAL A 599 -19.04 -18.10 -5.38
CA VAL A 599 -18.08 -17.59 -4.38
C VAL A 599 -17.38 -18.73 -3.65
N ILE A 600 -18.12 -19.77 -3.23
CA ILE A 600 -17.54 -20.92 -2.53
C ILE A 600 -16.52 -21.65 -3.42
N GLY A 601 -16.86 -21.90 -4.69
CA GLY A 601 -15.94 -22.52 -5.65
C GLY A 601 -14.68 -21.67 -5.92
N GLU A 602 -14.84 -20.36 -6.02
CA GLU A 602 -13.71 -19.44 -6.24
C GLU A 602 -12.79 -19.34 -5.02
N ILE A 603 -13.33 -19.40 -3.79
CA ILE A 603 -12.54 -19.46 -2.56
C ILE A 603 -11.69 -20.73 -2.54
N GLU A 604 -12.30 -21.89 -2.84
CA GLU A 604 -11.59 -23.17 -2.89
C GLU A 604 -10.44 -23.13 -3.92
N SER A 605 -10.72 -22.69 -5.15
CA SER A 605 -9.70 -22.61 -6.20
C SER A 605 -8.55 -21.67 -5.83
N ARG A 606 -8.83 -20.48 -5.30
CA ARG A 606 -7.80 -19.49 -4.96
C ARG A 606 -7.00 -19.88 -3.73
N PHE A 607 -7.63 -20.55 -2.77
CA PHE A 607 -6.94 -21.04 -1.58
C PHE A 607 -5.93 -22.14 -1.95
N LEU A 608 -6.31 -23.08 -2.82
CA LEU A 608 -5.40 -24.10 -3.32
C LEU A 608 -4.27 -23.49 -4.16
N GLN A 609 -4.55 -22.42 -4.92
CA GLN A 609 -3.53 -21.68 -5.65
C GLN A 609 -2.54 -20.94 -4.73
N SER A 610 -2.98 -20.53 -3.53
CA SER A 610 -2.12 -19.85 -2.56
C SER A 610 -1.21 -20.78 -1.76
N LEU A 611 -1.35 -22.10 -1.89
CA LEU A 611 -0.45 -23.05 -1.24
C LEU A 611 0.97 -22.92 -1.77
N VAL A 612 1.94 -23.03 -0.87
CA VAL A 612 3.36 -23.02 -1.22
C VAL A 612 3.71 -24.21 -2.11
N ALA A 613 4.52 -23.98 -3.14
CA ALA A 613 4.95 -25.04 -4.03
C ALA A 613 6.10 -25.86 -3.39
N PRO A 614 6.03 -27.19 -3.36
CA PRO A 614 7.17 -28.02 -2.98
C PRO A 614 8.37 -27.73 -3.87
N GLY A 615 9.57 -27.68 -3.29
CA GLY A 615 10.78 -27.30 -4.01
C GLY A 615 11.11 -25.81 -3.96
N GLU A 616 10.25 -24.99 -3.35
CA GLU A 616 10.53 -23.58 -3.15
C GLU A 616 11.73 -23.36 -2.22
N MET A 617 12.71 -22.60 -2.72
CA MET A 617 13.97 -22.31 -2.02
C MET A 617 13.76 -21.15 -1.03
N ILE A 618 13.15 -21.47 0.10
CA ILE A 618 12.82 -20.52 1.18
C ILE A 618 14.05 -19.75 1.62
N GLY A 619 15.19 -20.41 1.76
CA GLY A 619 16.43 -19.79 2.17
C GLY A 619 16.84 -18.59 1.34
N TRP A 620 16.62 -18.67 0.02
CA TRP A 620 16.88 -17.59 -0.93
C TRP A 620 15.75 -16.55 -0.97
N LEU A 621 14.52 -16.96 -0.67
CA LEU A 621 13.35 -16.09 -0.63
C LEU A 621 13.30 -15.23 0.63
N LEU A 622 13.44 -15.82 1.83
CA LEU A 622 13.64 -15.13 3.12
C LEU A 622 14.84 -14.18 3.06
N HIS A 623 15.80 -14.50 2.19
CA HIS A 623 16.99 -13.70 1.94
C HIS A 623 16.74 -12.54 0.94
N SER A 624 15.87 -12.72 -0.05
CA SER A 624 15.49 -11.70 -1.01
C SER A 624 14.50 -10.76 -0.35
N PRO A 625 14.70 -9.45 -0.50
CA PRO A 625 14.96 -8.45 0.52
C PRO A 625 14.10 -8.40 1.81
N LEU A 626 13.61 -9.51 2.35
CA LEU A 626 12.66 -9.58 3.48
C LEU A 626 13.22 -8.96 4.77
N VAL A 627 14.51 -9.15 5.02
CA VAL A 627 15.19 -8.59 6.20
C VAL A 627 16.05 -7.35 5.86
N ASN A 628 16.63 -7.26 4.64
CA ASN A 628 17.70 -6.30 4.35
C ASN A 628 17.38 -5.09 3.44
N ARG A 629 16.36 -5.09 2.56
CA ARG A 629 15.99 -3.82 1.87
C ARG A 629 15.43 -2.74 2.79
N PRO A 630 14.65 -3.05 3.86
CA PRO A 630 14.20 -2.00 4.77
C PRO A 630 15.31 -1.49 5.72
N LEU A 631 16.48 -2.15 5.74
CA LEU A 631 17.67 -1.69 6.48
C LEU A 631 18.56 -0.73 5.66
N ARG A 632 18.21 -0.44 4.39
CA ARG A 632 18.84 0.59 3.57
C ARG A 632 18.15 1.93 3.70
#